data_AF-A0A6P3XYU6-F1
#
_entry.id   AF-A0A6P3XYU6-F1
#
_cell.length_a   1.000
_cell.length_b   1.000
_cell.length_c   1.000
_cell.angle_alpha   90.00
_cell.angle_beta   90.00
_cell.angle_gamma   90.00
#
_symmetry.space_group_name_H-M   'P 1'
#
loop_
_entity.id
_entity.type
_entity.pdbx_description
1 polymer ?
#
loop_
_entity_poly.entity_id
_entity_poly.type
_entity_poly.pdbx_seq_one_letter_code
_entity_poly.pdbx_strand_id
1 'polypeptide(L)'
;MPEKRLPVRAREDRRRKLRSTAKIYESQTIRAAADDGASLIAKRKNVANSQDPLPCKDLNFASNNAEPCEKTYCAWGASCSVSDDGKAQCQCPADCPTTSNPVCGSDDVTYTNYCHLRQVSCQKRKNTRVKHQGACVSDLKDQKENLRYNVIF
;
A
#
# COMPACT_ATOMS: atom_id res chain seq x y z
N MET A 1 53.67 8.62 -14.67
CA MET A 1 53.17 8.38 -13.30
C MET A 1 52.74 6.92 -13.19
N PRO A 2 53.40 6.07 -12.38
CA PRO A 2 53.09 4.64 -12.34
C PRO A 2 52.01 4.31 -11.31
N GLU A 3 51.05 3.49 -11.70
CA GLU A 3 50.06 2.88 -10.81
C GLU A 3 50.74 1.92 -9.83
N LYS A 4 50.75 2.27 -8.54
CA LYS A 4 51.29 1.42 -7.47
C LYS A 4 50.34 0.25 -7.22
N ARG A 5 50.63 -0.92 -7.80
CA ARG A 5 49.98 -2.19 -7.42
C ARG A 5 50.29 -2.49 -5.95
N LEU A 6 49.25 -2.51 -5.12
CA LEU A 6 49.34 -2.91 -3.72
C LEU A 6 49.75 -4.40 -3.58
N PRO A 7 50.61 -4.74 -2.59
CA PRO A 7 51.14 -6.08 -2.41
C PRO A 7 50.04 -7.09 -2.06
N VAL A 8 50.17 -8.31 -2.58
CA VAL A 8 49.19 -9.42 -2.47
C VAL A 8 48.78 -9.69 -1.01
N ARG A 9 49.72 -9.57 -0.07
CA ARG A 9 49.47 -9.77 1.38
C ARG A 9 48.42 -8.80 1.96
N ALA A 10 48.36 -7.56 1.48
CA ALA A 10 47.37 -6.57 1.93
C ALA A 10 45.94 -6.83 1.41
N ARG A 11 45.80 -7.64 0.34
CA ARG A 11 44.49 -8.10 -0.18
C ARG A 11 43.93 -9.26 0.64
N GLU A 12 44.80 -10.05 1.25
CA GLU A 12 44.44 -11.25 2.01
C GLU A 12 43.94 -10.90 3.43
N ASP A 13 44.53 -9.89 4.07
CA ASP A 13 44.01 -9.34 5.34
C ASP A 13 42.64 -8.67 5.18
N ARG A 14 42.39 -8.01 4.04
CA ARG A 14 41.07 -7.45 3.72
C ARG A 14 40.03 -8.56 3.57
N ARG A 15 40.37 -9.68 2.92
CA ARG A 15 39.52 -10.87 2.82
C ARG A 15 39.26 -11.54 4.16
N ARG A 16 40.25 -11.58 5.08
CA ARG A 16 40.05 -12.08 6.45
C ARG A 16 39.07 -11.23 7.25
N LYS A 17 39.18 -9.90 7.14
CA LYS A 17 38.28 -8.96 7.84
C LYS A 17 36.85 -8.98 7.30
N LEU A 18 36.68 -9.17 5.99
CA LEU A 18 35.38 -9.40 5.34
C LEU A 18 34.75 -10.75 5.72
N ARG A 19 35.57 -11.81 5.89
CA ARG A 19 35.10 -13.12 6.38
C ARG A 19 34.72 -13.11 7.86
N SER A 20 35.34 -12.27 8.68
CA SER A 20 34.97 -12.14 10.10
C SER A 20 33.69 -11.33 10.30
N THR A 21 33.44 -10.28 9.50
CA THR A 21 32.20 -9.49 9.59
C THR A 21 30.99 -10.21 8.97
N ALA A 22 31.19 -11.04 7.95
CA ALA A 22 30.13 -11.89 7.39
C ALA A 22 29.62 -12.93 8.42
N LYS A 23 30.52 -13.55 9.21
CA LYS A 23 30.14 -14.49 10.27
C LYS A 23 29.36 -13.86 11.43
N ILE A 24 29.53 -12.56 11.67
CA ILE A 24 28.77 -11.81 12.68
C ILE A 24 27.34 -11.51 12.17
N TYR A 25 27.17 -11.30 10.86
CA TYR A 25 25.85 -11.10 10.25
C TYR A 25 25.07 -12.42 10.08
N GLU A 26 25.79 -13.53 9.96
CA GLU A 26 25.23 -14.87 9.74
C GLU A 26 24.73 -15.55 11.04
N SER A 27 25.16 -15.09 12.22
CA SER A 27 24.57 -15.52 13.50
C SER A 27 23.27 -14.80 13.87
N GLN A 28 22.96 -13.68 13.18
CA GLN A 28 21.73 -12.91 13.40
C GLN A 28 20.59 -13.28 12.44
N THR A 29 20.84 -14.13 11.43
CA THR A 29 19.84 -14.60 10.47
C THR A 29 19.59 -16.10 10.59
N ILE A 30 19.08 -16.54 11.74
CA ILE A 30 18.45 -17.86 11.87
C ILE A 30 16.95 -17.66 11.97
N ARG A 31 16.29 -17.64 10.80
CA ARG A 31 14.97 -18.23 10.47
C ARG A 31 14.41 -17.60 9.19
N ALA A 32 14.87 -18.10 8.05
CA ALA A 32 14.09 -18.12 6.82
C ALA A 32 14.57 -19.35 6.03
N ALA A 33 14.05 -20.52 6.40
CA ALA A 33 14.23 -21.72 5.60
C ALA A 33 13.42 -21.56 4.32
N ALA A 34 14.09 -21.78 3.20
CA ALA A 34 13.47 -22.13 1.94
C ALA A 34 13.05 -23.61 2.01
N ASP A 35 11.85 -23.92 1.52
CA ASP A 35 11.52 -25.25 1.02
C ASP A 35 10.81 -25.07 -0.33
N ASP A 36 11.44 -25.61 -1.37
CA ASP A 36 10.95 -25.66 -2.75
C ASP A 36 9.73 -26.59 -2.88
N GLY A 37 8.82 -26.21 -3.77
CA GLY A 37 7.53 -26.87 -3.93
C GLY A 37 7.58 -28.27 -4.56
N ALA A 38 6.59 -29.09 -4.20
CA ALA A 38 5.58 -29.62 -5.12
C ALA A 38 4.63 -30.55 -4.34
N SER A 39 3.32 -30.27 -4.36
CA SER A 39 2.29 -31.27 -4.72
C SER A 39 0.86 -30.90 -4.29
N LEU A 40 -0.04 -31.09 -5.26
CA LEU A 40 -1.34 -31.76 -5.14
C LEU A 40 -2.47 -31.05 -4.37
N ILE A 41 -3.44 -30.62 -5.19
CA ILE A 41 -4.89 -30.67 -4.98
C ILE A 41 -5.31 -31.48 -3.73
N ALA A 42 -5.87 -30.81 -2.72
CA ALA A 42 -7.21 -31.11 -2.14
C ALA A 42 -7.34 -30.67 -0.66
N LYS A 43 -8.49 -30.00 -0.41
CA LYS A 43 -9.31 -30.02 0.82
C LYS A 43 -8.90 -29.13 2.00
N ARG A 44 -9.45 -27.91 1.92
CA ARG A 44 -9.91 -27.03 3.01
C ARG A 44 -10.39 -27.77 4.27
N LYS A 45 -9.77 -27.44 5.39
CA LYS A 45 -10.40 -27.18 6.69
C LYS A 45 -9.62 -26.06 7.36
N ASN A 46 -10.29 -25.07 7.97
CA ASN A 46 -9.86 -24.53 9.26
C ASN A 46 -10.91 -23.58 9.85
N VAL A 47 -11.15 -23.79 11.15
CA VAL A 47 -12.04 -23.03 12.02
C VAL A 47 -11.19 -22.10 12.90
N ALA A 48 -11.59 -20.83 12.90
CA ALA A 48 -11.52 -19.79 13.94
C ALA A 48 -10.19 -19.51 14.69
N ASN A 49 -9.44 -18.51 14.21
CA ASN A 49 -8.91 -17.38 15.00
C ASN A 49 -8.32 -16.34 14.02
N SER A 50 -8.91 -15.13 13.88
CA SER A 50 -8.50 -14.18 12.83
C SER A 50 -8.53 -12.72 13.29
N GLN A 51 -7.37 -12.25 13.76
CA GLN A 51 -6.86 -10.90 13.52
C GLN A 51 -6.41 -10.87 12.04
N ASP A 52 -6.86 -9.88 11.25
CA ASP A 52 -6.76 -9.68 9.78
C ASP A 52 -7.70 -10.55 8.88
N PRO A 53 -7.95 -10.11 7.61
CA PRO A 53 -9.12 -9.39 7.09
C PRO A 53 -10.23 -10.31 6.53
N LEU A 54 -11.50 -9.86 6.66
CA LEU A 54 -12.74 -10.35 6.01
C LEU A 54 -12.90 -11.89 5.86
N PRO A 55 -13.79 -12.53 6.63
CA PRO A 55 -14.27 -13.86 6.28
C PRO A 55 -15.49 -13.76 5.37
N CYS A 56 -15.36 -14.27 4.14
CA CYS A 56 -16.50 -14.69 3.34
C CYS A 56 -17.09 -15.99 3.93
N LYS A 57 -18.44 -16.10 3.90
CA LYS A 57 -19.29 -17.32 4.00
C LYS A 57 -19.70 -17.80 5.41
N ASP A 58 -20.92 -18.27 5.74
CA ASP A 58 -22.22 -18.47 5.06
C ASP A 58 -23.28 -18.61 6.19
N LEU A 59 -24.49 -18.04 6.02
CA LEU A 59 -25.72 -18.56 6.66
C LEU A 59 -26.79 -18.62 5.58
N ASN A 60 -27.29 -19.83 5.32
CA ASN A 60 -28.37 -20.11 4.39
C ASN A 60 -29.57 -19.17 4.61
N PHE A 61 -29.78 -18.25 3.68
CA PHE A 61 -31.09 -17.68 3.41
C PHE A 61 -31.37 -17.95 1.94
N ALA A 62 -32.30 -18.86 1.68
CA ALA A 62 -32.89 -19.00 0.35
C ALA A 62 -33.65 -17.70 0.05
N SER A 63 -32.98 -16.76 -0.60
CA SER A 63 -33.64 -15.69 -1.34
C SER A 63 -33.00 -15.62 -2.71
N ASN A 64 -33.81 -15.90 -3.72
CA ASN A 64 -33.44 -15.76 -5.12
C ASN A 64 -33.15 -14.29 -5.42
N ASN A 65 -31.91 -13.86 -5.20
CA ASN A 65 -31.24 -12.74 -5.87
C ASN A 65 -29.79 -12.69 -5.40
N ALA A 66 -28.88 -13.21 -6.23
CA ALA A 66 -27.46 -12.91 -6.06
C ALA A 66 -27.28 -11.41 -6.26
N GLU A 67 -27.10 -10.69 -5.16
CA GLU A 67 -26.91 -9.24 -5.13
C GLU A 67 -25.79 -8.88 -6.13
N PRO A 68 -26.06 -8.06 -7.16
CA PRO A 68 -25.15 -7.91 -8.28
C PRO A 68 -23.81 -7.27 -7.85
N CYS A 69 -23.78 -6.58 -6.70
CA CYS A 69 -22.55 -6.01 -6.13
C CYS A 69 -21.66 -6.99 -5.36
N GLU A 70 -22.12 -8.20 -5.04
CA GLU A 70 -21.36 -9.18 -4.24
C GLU A 70 -20.06 -9.61 -4.93
N LYS A 71 -20.04 -9.59 -6.27
CA LYS A 71 -18.89 -9.99 -7.10
C LYS A 71 -18.39 -8.86 -8.01
N THR A 72 -18.91 -7.65 -7.85
CA THR A 72 -18.50 -6.50 -8.66
C THR A 72 -17.45 -5.68 -7.94
N TYR A 73 -16.30 -5.52 -8.59
CA TYR A 73 -15.25 -4.63 -8.13
C TYR A 73 -15.31 -3.30 -8.87
N CYS A 74 -15.46 -2.21 -8.12
CA CYS A 74 -15.45 -0.86 -8.65
C CYS A 74 -14.06 -0.22 -8.54
N ALA A 75 -13.56 0.31 -9.65
CA ALA A 75 -12.23 0.93 -9.71
C ALA A 75 -12.24 2.40 -9.21
N TRP A 76 -11.05 2.94 -8.96
CA TRP A 76 -10.80 4.36 -8.69
C TRP A 76 -11.56 4.95 -7.49
N GLY A 77 -11.96 4.11 -6.54
CA GLY A 77 -12.71 4.57 -5.36
C GLY A 77 -14.21 4.74 -5.59
N ALA A 78 -14.77 4.25 -6.69
CA ALA A 78 -16.23 4.10 -6.84
C ALA A 78 -16.82 3.11 -5.82
N SER A 79 -18.10 3.29 -5.49
CA SER A 79 -18.88 2.34 -4.69
C SER A 79 -19.86 1.59 -5.59
N CYS A 80 -20.10 0.32 -5.30
CA CYS A 80 -21.11 -0.45 -6.00
C CYS A 80 -22.50 -0.14 -5.44
N SER A 81 -23.48 -0.02 -6.33
CA SER A 81 -24.90 0.20 -6.03
C SER A 81 -25.74 -0.61 -7.02
N VAL A 82 -26.92 -1.05 -6.63
CA VAL A 82 -27.85 -1.77 -7.52
C VAL A 82 -28.77 -0.74 -8.19
N SER A 83 -28.79 -0.74 -9.52
CA SER A 83 -29.71 0.08 -10.32
C SER A 83 -31.13 -0.50 -10.32
N ASP A 84 -32.11 0.29 -10.75
CA ASP A 84 -33.51 -0.17 -10.91
C ASP A 84 -33.66 -1.41 -11.81
N ASP A 85 -32.74 -1.59 -12.76
CA ASP A 85 -32.66 -2.78 -13.64
C ASP A 85 -32.14 -4.05 -12.92
N GLY A 86 -31.87 -3.99 -11.61
CA GLY A 86 -31.25 -5.08 -10.85
C GLY A 86 -29.78 -5.33 -11.23
N LYS A 87 -29.11 -4.35 -11.85
CA LYS A 87 -27.70 -4.44 -12.29
C LYS A 87 -26.77 -3.71 -11.32
N ALA A 88 -25.56 -4.24 -11.13
CA ALA A 88 -24.52 -3.54 -10.41
C ALA A 88 -24.00 -2.34 -11.21
N GLN A 89 -23.97 -1.19 -10.57
CA GLN A 89 -23.42 0.05 -11.10
C GLN A 89 -22.39 0.63 -10.14
N CYS A 90 -21.24 1.01 -10.68
CA CYS A 90 -20.18 1.69 -9.96
C CYS A 90 -20.39 3.20 -10.03
N GLN A 91 -20.63 3.82 -8.88
CA GLN A 91 -20.87 5.26 -8.78
C GLN A 91 -19.75 5.95 -7.99
N CYS A 92 -19.36 7.13 -8.43
CA CYS A 92 -18.43 7.97 -7.66
C CYS A 92 -19.14 8.57 -6.45
N PRO A 93 -18.43 8.78 -5.32
CA PRO A 93 -18.98 9.55 -4.20
C PRO A 93 -19.46 10.94 -4.68
N ALA A 94 -20.75 11.22 -4.54
CA ALA A 94 -21.33 12.52 -4.87
C ALA A 94 -21.12 13.51 -3.72
N ASP A 95 -21.39 13.05 -2.50
CA ASP A 95 -21.32 13.85 -1.28
C ASP A 95 -20.19 13.36 -0.37
N CYS A 96 -19.42 14.31 0.13
CA CYS A 96 -18.36 14.05 1.10
C CYS A 96 -18.53 14.95 2.33
N PRO A 97 -18.24 14.43 3.54
CA PRO A 97 -18.28 15.25 4.75
C PRO A 97 -17.23 16.35 4.67
N THR A 98 -17.55 17.52 5.23
CA THR A 98 -16.64 18.67 5.30
C THR A 98 -15.60 18.54 6.42
N THR A 99 -15.59 17.44 7.16
CA THR A 99 -14.61 17.16 8.20
C THR A 99 -13.19 17.12 7.64
N SER A 100 -12.33 17.95 8.21
CA SER A 100 -10.92 18.05 7.82
C SER A 100 -10.10 16.97 8.50
N ASN A 101 -9.87 15.86 7.79
CA ASN A 101 -9.01 14.74 8.18
C ASN A 101 -8.04 14.47 7.03
N PRO A 102 -7.01 15.32 6.85
CA PRO A 102 -6.21 15.34 5.64
C PRO A 102 -5.50 14.02 5.39
N VAL A 103 -5.36 13.65 4.11
CA VAL A 103 -4.65 12.45 3.67
C VAL A 103 -3.75 12.78 2.48
N CYS A 104 -2.57 12.18 2.45
CA CYS A 104 -1.65 12.32 1.34
C CYS A 104 -1.92 11.20 0.33
N GLY A 105 -2.21 11.58 -0.92
CA GLY A 105 -2.38 10.64 -2.02
C GLY A 105 -1.06 10.05 -2.50
N SER A 106 -1.14 8.92 -3.21
CA SER A 106 -0.01 8.30 -3.91
C SER A 106 0.53 9.15 -5.07
N ASP A 107 -0.17 10.23 -5.41
CA ASP A 107 0.23 11.25 -6.37
C ASP A 107 0.81 12.51 -5.71
N ASP A 108 1.19 12.42 -4.42
CA ASP A 108 1.81 13.49 -3.64
C ASP A 108 0.95 14.77 -3.53
N VAL A 109 -0.36 14.61 -3.66
CA VAL A 109 -1.39 15.65 -3.45
C VAL A 109 -2.10 15.42 -2.11
N THR A 110 -2.27 16.48 -1.31
CA THR A 110 -3.12 16.43 -0.11
C THR A 110 -4.59 16.54 -0.48
N TYR A 111 -5.40 15.64 0.09
CA TYR A 111 -6.84 15.68 0.01
C TYR A 111 -7.43 16.00 1.38
N THR A 112 -8.49 16.80 1.43
CA THR A 112 -9.16 17.24 2.67
C THR A 112 -9.56 16.07 3.58
N ASN A 113 -10.00 14.96 2.98
CA ASN A 113 -10.23 13.69 3.66
C ASN A 113 -10.25 12.52 2.66
N TYR A 114 -10.39 11.30 3.18
CA TYR A 114 -10.47 10.07 2.40
C TYR A 114 -11.62 10.05 1.38
N CYS A 115 -12.78 10.62 1.72
CA CYS A 115 -13.91 10.68 0.79
C CYS A 115 -13.57 11.54 -0.43
N HIS A 116 -13.01 12.73 -0.22
CA HIS A 116 -12.58 13.60 -1.31
C HIS A 116 -11.48 12.97 -2.16
N LEU A 117 -10.55 12.21 -1.57
CA LEU A 117 -9.59 11.42 -2.33
C LEU A 117 -10.30 10.44 -3.27
N ARG A 118 -11.25 9.64 -2.76
CA ARG A 118 -12.03 8.69 -3.58
C ARG A 118 -12.87 9.39 -4.65
N GLN A 119 -13.51 10.50 -4.32
CA GLN A 119 -14.31 11.29 -5.24
C GLN A 119 -13.49 11.77 -6.43
N VAL A 120 -12.36 12.44 -6.16
CA VAL A 120 -11.47 12.97 -7.21
C VAL A 120 -10.82 11.83 -8.01
N SER A 121 -10.37 10.78 -7.32
CA SER A 121 -9.82 9.55 -7.92
C SER A 121 -10.80 8.95 -8.93
N CYS A 122 -12.07 8.83 -8.54
CA CYS A 122 -13.14 8.26 -9.36
C CYS A 122 -13.50 9.15 -10.56
N GLN A 123 -13.71 10.44 -10.33
CA GLN A 123 -14.04 11.41 -11.38
C GLN A 123 -12.93 11.53 -12.43
N LYS A 124 -11.66 11.48 -12.00
CA LYS A 124 -10.49 11.54 -12.87
C LYS A 124 -10.09 10.18 -13.44
N ARG A 125 -10.80 9.08 -13.08
CA ARG A 125 -10.45 7.69 -13.42
C ARG A 125 -8.97 7.37 -13.18
N LYS A 126 -8.41 7.91 -12.09
CA LYS A 126 -7.01 7.74 -11.70
C LYS A 126 -6.97 6.87 -10.46
N ASN A 127 -6.04 5.91 -10.38
CA ASN A 127 -5.98 5.02 -9.22
C ASN A 127 -5.14 5.65 -8.10
N THR A 128 -5.66 6.69 -7.47
CA THR A 128 -5.00 7.33 -6.33
C THR A 128 -5.33 6.58 -5.06
N ARG A 129 -4.30 6.11 -4.36
CA ARG A 129 -4.41 5.46 -3.04
C ARG A 129 -3.91 6.40 -1.96
N VAL A 130 -4.30 6.16 -0.71
CA VAL A 130 -3.69 6.87 0.43
C VAL A 130 -2.25 6.37 0.57
N LYS A 131 -1.30 7.30 0.56
CA LYS A 131 0.11 7.05 0.86
C LYS A 131 0.35 7.08 2.38
N HIS A 132 -0.19 8.07 3.07
CA HIS A 132 -0.21 8.16 4.52
C HIS A 132 -1.33 9.11 5.01
N GLN A 133 -1.64 9.04 6.30
CA GLN A 133 -2.53 10.01 6.96
C GLN A 133 -1.80 11.35 7.16
N GLY A 134 -2.54 12.46 7.16
CA GLY A 134 -2.00 13.81 7.21
C GLY A 134 -1.71 14.39 5.81
N ALA A 135 -1.34 15.67 5.76
CA ALA A 135 -0.95 16.35 4.53
C ALA A 135 0.40 15.85 3.98
N CYS A 136 0.57 15.90 2.67
CA CYS A 136 1.83 15.59 1.99
C CYS A 136 2.93 16.58 2.40
N VAL A 137 4.17 16.10 2.37
CA VAL A 137 5.35 16.91 2.73
C VAL A 137 5.60 18.03 1.71
N SER A 138 5.25 17.83 0.45
CA SER A 138 5.30 18.84 -0.62
C SER A 138 4.55 20.10 -0.22
N ASP A 139 3.30 19.96 0.21
CA ASP A 139 2.44 21.09 0.58
C ASP A 139 2.96 21.85 1.81
N LEU A 140 3.70 21.19 2.70
CA LEU A 140 4.35 21.82 3.86
C LEU A 140 5.63 22.59 3.49
N LYS A 141 6.28 22.23 2.38
CA LYS A 141 7.47 22.93 1.90
C LYS A 141 7.10 24.25 1.24
N ASP A 142 5.99 24.30 0.53
CA ASP A 142 5.47 25.52 -0.11
C ASP A 142 5.11 26.58 0.95
N GLN A 143 4.61 26.17 2.12
CA GLN A 143 4.36 27.10 3.23
C GLN A 143 5.64 27.68 3.85
N LYS A 144 6.76 26.94 3.83
CA LYS A 144 8.06 27.45 4.31
C LYS A 144 8.79 28.32 3.30
N GLU A 145 8.63 28.08 2.00
CA GLU A 145 9.15 28.98 0.98
C GLU A 145 8.38 30.31 0.96
N ASN A 146 7.06 30.29 1.12
CA ASN A 146 6.26 31.52 1.16
C ASN A 146 6.51 32.35 2.45
N LEU A 147 6.83 31.70 3.57
CA LEU A 147 7.29 32.38 4.79
C LEU A 147 8.70 32.97 4.66
N ARG A 148 9.57 32.44 3.79
CA ARG A 148 10.91 33.03 3.54
C ARG A 148 10.85 34.30 2.68
N TYR A 149 9.87 34.43 1.79
CA TYR A 149 9.71 35.63 0.95
C TYR A 149 9.11 36.83 1.70
N ASN A 150 8.41 36.62 2.81
CA ASN A 150 7.81 37.70 3.61
C ASN A 150 8.68 38.23 4.77
N VAL A 151 9.92 37.75 4.93
CA VAL A 151 10.88 38.22 5.96
C VAL A 151 11.97 39.14 5.39
N ILE A 152 11.82 39.57 4.12
CA ILE A 152 12.64 40.61 3.51
C ILE A 152 11.84 41.92 3.54
N PHE A 153 11.68 42.50 4.73
CA PHE A 153 11.30 43.90 4.94
C PHE A 153 12.03 44.42 6.16
#